data_AF-A0A950C7W5-F1
#
_entry.id   AF-A0A950C7W5-F1
#
_cell.length_a   1.000
_cell.length_b   1.000
_cell.length_c   1.000
_cell.angle_alpha   90.00
_cell.angle_beta   90.00
_cell.angle_gamma   90.00
#
_symmetry.space_group_name_H-M   'P 1'
#
loop_
_entity.id
_entity.type
_entity.pdbx_description
1 polymer ?
#
loop_
_entity_poly.entity_id
_entity_poly.type
_entity_poly.pdbx_seq_one_letter_code
_entity_poly.pdbx_strand_id
1 'polypeptide(L)' 'GREGVWLRATPTEERKCVRCWQRRGDVGADAHHPELCTRCVSNIEGPGEERRYV' A
#
# COMPACT_ATOMS: atom_id res chain seq x y z
N GLY A 1 -37.18 -12.39 -3.48
CA GLY A 1 -36.33 -11.68 -2.51
C GLY A 1 -34.89 -12.03 -2.82
N ARG A 2 -33.97 -11.06 -2.85
CA ARG A 2 -32.55 -11.36 -3.08
C ARG A 2 -32.01 -12.04 -1.82
N GLU A 3 -31.46 -13.25 -1.98
CA GLU A 3 -30.73 -13.92 -0.91
C GLU A 3 -29.56 -13.04 -0.44
N GLY A 4 -29.31 -13.02 0.88
CA GLY A 4 -28.27 -12.19 1.48
C GLY A 4 -26.87 -12.71 1.18
N VAL A 5 -25.88 -11.80 1.17
CA VAL A 5 -24.46 -12.13 0.98
C VAL A 5 -23.73 -12.00 2.32
N TRP A 6 -22.81 -12.94 2.61
CA TRP A 6 -21.96 -12.90 3.80
C TRP A 6 -20.56 -12.36 3.46
N LEU A 7 -20.01 -11.53 4.36
CA LEU A 7 -18.66 -10.98 4.26
C LEU A 7 -17.87 -11.28 5.54
N ARG A 8 -16.58 -11.61 5.38
CA ARG A 8 -15.61 -11.73 6.47
C ARG A 8 -14.41 -10.86 6.16
N ALA A 9 -14.00 -10.04 7.12
CA ALA A 9 -12.79 -9.25 7.06
C ALA A 9 -11.86 -9.65 8.21
N THR A 10 -10.56 -9.69 7.95
CA THR A 10 -9.52 -9.96 8.97
C THR A 10 -8.40 -8.93 8.84
N PRO A 11 -7.79 -8.49 9.96
CA PRO A 11 -6.63 -7.60 9.90
C PRO A 11 -5.48 -8.26 9.16
N THR A 12 -4.79 -7.50 8.31
CA THR A 12 -3.53 -7.94 7.69
C THR A 12 -2.35 -7.75 8.64
N GLU A 13 -1.41 -8.69 8.60
CA GLU A 13 -0.16 -8.65 9.37
C GLU A 13 0.92 -7.77 8.71
N GLU A 14 0.64 -7.28 7.50
CA GLU A 14 1.59 -6.47 6.74
C GLU A 14 1.92 -5.14 7.42
N ARG A 15 3.16 -4.68 7.25
CA ARG A 15 3.64 -3.43 7.82
C ARG A 15 2.94 -2.23 7.16
N LYS A 16 2.67 -1.19 7.96
CA LYS A 16 2.09 0.08 7.49
C LYS A 16 3.18 0.96 6.90
N CYS A 17 2.99 1.44 5.67
CA CYS A 17 3.83 2.50 5.09
C CYS A 17 3.50 3.84 5.74
N VAL A 18 4.51 4.59 6.20
CA VAL A 18 4.30 5.87 6.90
C VAL A 18 3.79 6.99 5.98
N ARG A 19 4.04 6.91 4.66
CA ARG A 19 3.62 7.92 3.68
C ARG A 19 2.19 7.73 3.16
N CYS A 20 1.85 6.53 2.69
CA CYS A 20 0.54 6.27 2.08
C CYS A 20 -0.46 5.58 3.00
N TRP A 21 -0.03 5.21 4.21
CA TRP A 21 -0.83 4.52 5.25
C TRP A 21 -1.40 3.16 4.87
N GLN A 22 -1.10 2.66 3.66
CA GLN A 22 -1.43 1.30 3.26
C GLN A 22 -0.52 0.30 3.97
N ARG A 23 -1.11 -0.82 4.39
CA ARG A 23 -0.35 -1.99 4.82
C ARG A 23 0.10 -2.79 3.60
N ARG A 24 1.40 -3.02 3.45
CA ARG A 24 1.97 -3.71 2.29
C ARG A 24 3.22 -4.51 2.69
N GLY A 25 3.43 -5.65 2.04
CA GLY A 25 4.60 -6.51 2.28
C GLY A 25 5.92 -5.99 1.72
N ASP A 26 5.88 -4.96 0.87
CA ASP A 26 7.07 -4.30 0.32
C ASP A 26 7.53 -3.09 1.15
N VAL A 27 6.91 -2.83 2.31
CA VAL A 27 7.43 -1.82 3.24
C VAL A 27 8.83 -2.25 3.69
N GLY A 28 9.82 -1.37 3.55
CA GLY A 28 11.21 -1.62 3.93
C GLY A 28 12.01 -2.49 2.96
N ALA A 29 11.53 -2.68 1.72
CA ALA A 29 12.29 -3.34 0.68
C ALA A 29 13.49 -2.49 0.19
N ASP A 30 13.42 -1.17 0.35
CA ASP A 30 14.53 -0.25 0.06
C ASP A 30 15.28 0.09 1.36
N ALA A 31 16.61 -0.10 1.36
CA ALA A 31 17.45 0.13 2.53
C ALA A 31 17.58 1.62 2.92
N HIS A 32 17.44 2.54 1.97
CA HIS A 32 17.44 3.98 2.24
C HIS A 32 16.09 4.46 2.77
N HIS A 33 15.01 3.68 2.52
CA HIS A 33 13.64 4.00 2.94
C HIS A 33 12.97 2.85 3.71
N PRO A 34 13.47 2.50 4.91
CA PRO A 34 13.03 1.30 5.64
C PRO A 34 11.56 1.31 6.10
N GLU A 35 10.92 2.47 6.12
CA GLU A 35 9.52 2.67 6.53
C GLU A 35 8.55 2.91 5.36
N LEU A 36 9.05 2.88 4.12
CA LEU A 36 8.26 3.12 2.90
C LEU A 36 8.06 1.84 2.09
N CYS A 37 6.94 1.76 1.39
CA CYS A 37 6.71 0.76 0.35
C CYS A 37 7.34 1.19 -0.98
N THR A 38 7.65 0.24 -1.87
CA THR A 38 8.33 0.49 -3.16
C THR A 38 7.59 1.52 -4.02
N ARG A 39 6.25 1.55 -4.00
CA ARG A 39 5.45 2.59 -4.66
C ARG A 39 5.79 3.99 -4.14
N CYS A 40 5.89 4.14 -2.82
CA CYS A 40 6.22 5.42 -2.21
C CYS A 40 7.67 5.83 -2.48
N VAL A 41 8.60 4.88 -2.54
CA VAL A 41 9.98 5.14 -2.97
C VAL A 41 10.00 5.67 -4.41
N SER A 42 9.34 4.99 -5.36
CA SER A 42 9.22 5.47 -6.74
C SER A 42 8.61 6.87 -6.83
N ASN A 43 7.62 7.20 -6.00
CA ASN A 43 6.99 8.52 -5.95
C ASN A 43 7.86 9.63 -5.29
N ILE A 44 9.02 9.32 -4.69
CA ILE A 44 9.95 10.33 -4.13
C ILE A 44 11.22 10.42 -4.97
N GLU A 45 11.77 9.27 -5.37
CA GLU A 45 13.09 9.19 -6.01
C GLU A 45 13.04 8.71 -7.47
N GLY A 46 11.89 8.17 -7.89
CA GLY A 46 11.67 7.64 -9.22
C GLY A 46 10.70 8.47 -10.06
N PRO A 47 10.23 7.91 -11.17
CA PRO A 47 9.24 8.56 -12.04
C PRO A 47 7.85 8.67 -11.41
N GLY A 48 7.62 8.04 -10.26
CA GLY A 48 6.32 7.98 -9.61
C GLY A 48 5.30 7.08 -10.30
N GLU A 49 4.03 7.26 -9.91
CA GLU A 49 2.88 6.52 -10.43
C GLU A 49 2.15 7.31 -11.51
N GLU A 50 1.80 6.67 -12.62
CA GLU A 50 0.95 7.29 -13.63
C GLU A 50 -0.48 7.45 -13.05
N ARG A 51 -0.98 8.69 -13.00
CA ARG A 51 -2.33 9.00 -12.54
C ARG A 51 -3.21 9.39 -13.72
N ARG A 52 -4.32 8.68 -13.88
CA ARG A 52 -5.27 8.90 -14.98
C ARG A 52 -6.27 10.03 -14.71
N TYR A 53 -6.39 10.48 -13.47
CA TYR A 53 -7.33 11.50 -13.03
C TYR A 53 -6.66 12.40 -12.00
N VAL A 54 -6.86 13.73 -12.12
CA VAL A 54 -6.32 14.77 -11.23
C VAL A 54 -7.43 15.51 -10.50
#